data_AF-A0A918LKS5-F1
#
_entry.id   AF-A0A918LKS5-F1
#
_cell.length_a   1.000
_cell.length_b   1.000
_cell.length_c   1.000
_cell.angle_alpha   90.00
_cell.angle_beta   90.00
_cell.angle_gamma   90.00
#
_symmetry.space_group_name_H-M   'P 1'
#
loop_
_entity.id
_entity.type
_entity.pdbx_description
1 polymer ?
#
loop_
_entity_poly.entity_id
_entity_poly.type
_entity_poly.pdbx_seq_one_letter_code
_entity_poly.pdbx_strand_id
1 'polypeptide(L)' 'MAGVLDRIMRYARSPQGRRTAEQVRRAAADPRRRAQAQQLLRRFGKRR' A
#
# COMPACT_ATOMS: atom_id res chain seq x y z
N MET A 1 -22.02 5.98 0.36
CA MET A 1 -20.70 5.34 0.64
C MET A 1 -20.51 3.98 -0.04
N ALA A 2 -21.55 3.20 -0.34
CA ALA A 2 -21.40 1.88 -0.99
C ALA A 2 -20.82 1.94 -2.42
N GLY A 3 -21.23 2.91 -3.26
CA GLY A 3 -20.79 2.98 -4.66
C GLY A 3 -19.31 3.34 -4.86
N VAL A 4 -18.72 4.13 -3.96
CA VAL A 4 -17.29 4.47 -4.03
C VAL A 4 -16.43 3.27 -3.64
N LEU A 5 -16.83 2.55 -2.58
CA LEU A 5 -16.17 1.31 -2.16
C LEU A 5 -16.27 0.22 -3.24
N ASP A 6 -17.44 0.08 -3.87
CA ASP A 6 -17.63 -0.88 -4.97
C ASP A 6 -16.74 -0.54 -6.18
N ARG A 7 -16.62 0.74 -6.54
CA ARG A 7 -15.71 1.20 -7.60
C ARG A 7 -14.25 0.92 -7.27
N ILE A 8 -13.82 1.13 -6.03
CA ILE A 8 -12.46 0.80 -5.57
C ILE A 8 -12.23 -0.71 -5.63
N MET A 9 -13.19 -1.52 -5.19
CA MET A 9 -13.10 -2.98 -5.23
C MET A 9 -13.05 -3.50 -6.67
N ARG A 10 -13.88 -2.93 -7.57
CA ARG A 10 -13.87 -3.24 -9.00
C ARG A 10 -12.57 -2.82 -9.67
N TYR A 11 -12.02 -1.67 -9.30
CA TYR A 11 -10.70 -1.22 -9.74
C TYR A 11 -9.59 -2.16 -9.25
N ALA A 12 -9.59 -2.52 -7.97
CA ALA A 12 -8.61 -3.44 -7.38
C ALA A 12 -8.66 -4.84 -8.03
N ARG A 13 -9.86 -5.29 -8.44
CA ARG A 13 -10.05 -6.56 -9.16
C ARG A 13 -9.69 -6.49 -10.65
N SER A 14 -9.57 -5.29 -11.22
CA SER A 14 -9.22 -5.11 -12.63
C SER A 14 -7.74 -5.47 -12.91
N PRO A 15 -7.36 -5.78 -14.16
CA PRO A 15 -5.96 -6.05 -14.52
C PRO A 15 -5.01 -4.89 -14.17
N GLN A 16 -5.49 -3.65 -14.28
CA GLN A 16 -4.72 -2.46 -13.92
C GLN A 16 -4.52 -2.37 -12.41
N GLY A 17 -5.59 -2.56 -11.62
CA GLY A 17 -5.49 -2.57 -10.16
C GLY A 17 -4.67 -3.72 -9.61
N ARG A 18 -4.73 -4.91 -10.24
CA ARG A 18 -3.84 -6.03 -9.91
C ARG A 18 -2.38 -5.70 -10.14
N ARG A 19 -2.02 -5.08 -11.27
CA ARG A 19 -0.65 -4.64 -11.54
C ARG A 19 -0.17 -3.60 -10.52
N THR A 20 -1.01 -2.64 -10.15
CA THR A 20 -0.68 -1.66 -9.11
C THR A 20 -0.52 -2.33 -7.75
N ALA A 21 -1.44 -3.23 -7.38
CA ALA A 21 -1.37 -3.99 -6.14
C ALA A 21 -0.13 -4.90 -6.09
N GLU A 22 0.27 -5.50 -7.21
CA GLU A 22 1.49 -6.30 -7.32
C GLU A 22 2.75 -5.45 -7.21
N GLN A 23 2.79 -4.27 -7.82
CA GLN A 23 3.91 -3.33 -7.66
C GLN A 23 4.06 -2.89 -6.21
N VAL A 24 2.94 -2.55 -5.56
CA VAL A 24 2.91 -2.22 -4.13
C VAL A 24 3.33 -3.44 -3.30
N ARG A 25 2.83 -4.64 -3.63
CA ARG A 25 3.18 -5.87 -2.91
C ARG A 25 4.65 -6.22 -3.06
N ARG A 26 5.25 -6.03 -4.23
CA ARG A 26 6.70 -6.20 -4.46
C ARG A 26 7.49 -5.17 -3.67
N ALA A 27 7.10 -3.90 -3.75
CA ALA A 27 7.74 -2.83 -2.98
C ALA A 27 7.60 -3.01 -1.46
N ALA A 28 6.50 -3.62 -1.00
CA ALA A 28 6.26 -3.96 0.40
C ALA A 28 6.93 -5.27 0.82
N ALA A 29 7.10 -6.23 -0.09
CA ALA A 29 7.81 -7.48 0.12
C ALA A 29 9.32 -7.27 0.25
N ASP A 30 9.85 -6.15 -0.27
CA ASP A 30 11.24 -5.78 -0.07
C ASP A 30 11.54 -5.51 1.42
N PRO A 31 12.31 -6.38 2.11
CA PRO A 31 12.62 -6.21 3.53
C PRO A 31 13.42 -4.92 3.80
N ARG A 32 14.21 -4.47 2.81
CA ARG A 32 14.97 -3.21 2.87
C ARG A 32 14.05 -2.00 2.93
N ARG A 33 12.99 -1.96 2.12
CA ARG A 33 11.99 -0.89 2.16
C ARG A 33 11.16 -0.95 3.43
N ARG A 34 10.87 -2.14 3.94
CA ARG A 34 10.19 -2.32 5.22
C ARG A 34 10.99 -1.75 6.40
N ALA A 35 12.30 -1.99 6.44
CA ALA A 35 13.17 -1.42 7.47
C ALA A 35 13.23 0.12 7.41
N GLN A 36 13.34 0.68 6.21
CA GLN A 36 13.31 2.13 6.00
C GLN A 36 11.96 2.73 6.41
N ALA A 37 10.85 2.12 6.00
CA ALA A 37 9.51 2.55 6.40
C ALA A 37 9.32 2.46 7.92
N GLN A 38 9.79 1.39 8.57
CA GLN A 38 9.77 1.27 10.04
C GLN A 38 10.61 2.35 10.71
N GLN A 39 11.78 2.68 10.16
CA GLN A 39 12.63 3.73 10.71
C GLN A 39 11.99 5.11 10.57
N LEU A 40 11.38 5.40 9.42
CA LEU A 40 10.61 6.63 9.18
C LEU A 40 9.42 6.69 10.13
N LEU A 41 8.62 5.63 10.24
CA LEU A 41 7.50 5.54 11.17
C LEU A 41 7.94 5.72 12.63
N ARG A 42 9.08 5.16 13.03
CA ARG A 42 9.66 5.41 14.36
C ARG A 42 10.08 6.86 14.55
N ARG A 43 10.70 7.48 13.55
CA ARG A 43 11.17 8.87 13.61
C ARG A 43 10.02 9.87 13.65
N PHE A 44 8.96 9.61 12.89
CA PHE A 44 7.79 10.49 12.83
C PHE A 44 6.74 10.16 13.90
N GLY A 45 6.63 8.91 14.33
CA GLY A 45 5.72 8.48 15.39
C GLY A 45 6.17 8.88 16.80
N LYS A 46 7.46 9.20 16.99
CA LYS A 46 8.02 9.67 18.27
C LYS A 46 7.83 11.18 18.50
N ARG A 47 7.18 11.90 17.58
CA ARG A 47 6.86 13.34 17.71
C ARG A 47 5.49 13.58 18.36
N ARG A 48 4.96 12.63 19.12
CA ARG A 48 3.72 12.77 19.86
C ARG A 48 3.97 12.58 21.35
#